data_AF-A0A7X8Z626-F1
#
_entry.id   AF-A0A7X8Z626-F1
#
_cell.length_a   1.000
_cell.length_b   1.000
_cell.length_c   1.000
_cell.angle_alpha   90.00
_cell.angle_beta   90.00
_cell.angle_gamma   90.00
#
_symmetry.space_group_name_H-M   'P 1'
#
loop_
_entity.id
_entity.type
_entity.pdbx_description
1 polymer ?
#
loop_
_entity_poly.entity_id
_entity_poly.type
_entity_poly.pdbx_seq_one_letter_code
_entity_poly.pdbx_strand_id
1 'polypeptide(L)'
;MATSPKLQMVYIAHMEIIGVLVESLPHKEIRWEEKQAIERKAERMVKEEGERLIAKLQSLPTDPVGFGRKLRIFYPREWKTLDWERIYPEAKITVNPSFTITQTGLFQ
;
A
#
# COMPACT_ATOMS: atom_id res chain seq x y z
N MET A 1 -8.11 7.64 -37.18
CA MET A 1 -7.56 8.37 -36.01
C MET A 1 -6.98 7.32 -35.06
N ALA A 2 -5.66 7.18 -35.01
CA ALA A 2 -5.01 6.22 -34.12
C ALA A 2 -5.07 6.78 -32.69
N THR A 3 -5.85 6.14 -31.81
CA THR A 3 -5.82 6.38 -30.37
C THR A 3 -4.40 6.14 -29.87
N SER A 4 -3.70 7.20 -29.47
CA SER A 4 -2.42 7.11 -28.78
C SER A 4 -2.58 6.19 -27.55
N PRO A 5 -1.60 5.33 -27.26
CA PRO A 5 -1.69 4.42 -26.13
C PRO A 5 -1.92 5.22 -24.84
N LYS A 6 -3.02 4.93 -24.13
CA LYS A 6 -3.28 5.48 -22.80
C LYS A 6 -2.13 5.03 -21.90
N LEU A 7 -1.25 5.96 -21.53
CA LEU A 7 -0.15 5.69 -20.60
C LEU A 7 -0.79 5.29 -19.26
N GLN A 8 -0.67 4.02 -18.87
CA GLN A 8 -1.20 3.53 -17.60
C GLN A 8 -0.07 3.52 -16.56
N MET A 9 -0.10 4.49 -15.64
CA MET A 9 0.85 4.54 -14.54
C MET A 9 0.48 3.47 -13.50
N VAL A 10 1.44 2.60 -13.17
CA VAL A 10 1.28 1.58 -12.13
C VAL A 10 2.31 1.81 -11.04
N TYR A 11 1.83 2.06 -9.82
CA TYR A 11 2.65 2.21 -8.63
C TYR A 11 2.34 1.06 -7.66
N ILE A 12 3.37 0.34 -7.23
CA ILE A 12 3.22 -0.74 -6.23
C ILE A 12 3.95 -0.31 -4.96
N ALA A 13 3.19 -0.10 -3.89
CA ALA A 13 3.72 0.18 -2.57
C ALA A 13 4.05 -1.14 -1.87
N HIS A 14 5.31 -1.58 -1.99
CA HIS A 14 5.81 -2.71 -1.21
C HIS A 14 6.06 -2.25 0.24
N MET A 15 5.45 -2.94 1.18
CA MET A 15 5.57 -2.63 2.61
C MET A 15 6.02 -3.88 3.37
N GLU A 16 7.18 -3.81 4.00
CA GLU A 16 7.62 -4.82 4.96
C GLU A 16 7.25 -4.35 6.36
N ILE A 17 6.41 -5.12 7.05
CA ILE A 17 5.87 -4.77 8.35
C ILE A 17 6.27 -5.87 9.33
N ILE A 18 7.04 -5.49 10.33
CA ILE A 18 7.50 -6.39 11.38
C ILE A 18 6.86 -5.91 12.69
N GLY A 19 6.20 -6.82 13.40
CA GLY A 19 5.45 -6.47 14.60
C GLY A 19 5.42 -7.57 15.64
N VAL A 20 4.94 -7.20 16.82
CA VAL A 20 4.66 -8.11 17.93
C VAL A 20 3.15 -8.27 18.02
N LEU A 21 2.70 -9.51 18.18
CA LEU A 21 1.30 -9.81 18.47
C LEU A 21 1.12 -9.81 19.99
N VAL A 22 0.15 -9.03 20.45
CA VAL A 22 -0.18 -8.97 21.87
C VAL A 22 -1.63 -9.42 22.08
N GLU A 23 -1.82 -10.35 23.01
CA GLU A 23 -3.12 -10.93 23.34
C GLU A 23 -3.59 -10.46 24.72
N SER A 24 -4.86 -10.04 24.81
CA SER A 24 -5.45 -9.61 26.09
C SER A 24 -5.88 -10.79 26.96
N LEU A 25 -6.29 -11.92 26.35
CA LEU A 25 -6.77 -13.12 27.05
C LEU A 25 -6.31 -14.37 26.28
N PRO A 26 -5.04 -14.80 26.40
CA PRO A 26 -4.58 -16.00 25.71
C PRO A 26 -5.18 -17.24 26.38
N HIS A 27 -5.78 -18.09 25.56
CA HIS A 27 -6.35 -19.37 26.02
C HIS A 27 -5.43 -20.55 25.71
N LYS A 28 -4.48 -20.36 24.79
CA LYS A 28 -3.48 -21.34 24.37
C LYS A 28 -2.34 -20.65 23.62
N GLU A 29 -1.21 -21.32 23.52
CA GLU A 29 -0.11 -20.89 22.64
C GLU A 29 -0.56 -20.87 21.18
N ILE A 30 -0.12 -19.85 20.44
CA ILE A 30 -0.36 -19.70 19.00
C ILE A 30 0.57 -20.65 18.25
N ARG A 31 0.00 -21.54 17.45
CA ARG A 31 0.77 -22.43 16.57
C ARG A 31 1.27 -21.70 15.34
N TRP A 32 2.25 -22.29 14.66
CA TRP A 32 2.82 -21.75 13.43
C TRP A 32 1.76 -21.44 12.36
N GLU A 33 0.81 -22.36 12.13
CA GLU A 33 -0.23 -22.19 11.12
C GLU A 33 -1.21 -21.05 11.47
N GLU A 34 -1.49 -20.90 12.77
CA GLU A 34 -2.33 -19.83 13.31
C GLU A 34 -1.64 -18.48 13.18
N LYS A 35 -0.34 -18.40 13.51
CA LYS A 35 0.51 -17.22 13.29
C LYS A 35 0.48 -16.80 11.83
N GLN A 36 0.70 -17.73 10.90
CA GLN A 36 0.64 -17.43 9.46
C GLN A 36 -0.75 -16.98 9.00
N ALA A 37 -1.82 -17.53 9.59
CA ALA A 37 -3.17 -17.09 9.29
C ALA A 37 -3.44 -15.66 9.79
N ILE A 38 -2.90 -15.29 10.95
CA ILE A 38 -2.97 -13.94 11.51
C ILE A 38 -2.17 -12.96 10.63
N GLU A 39 -0.93 -13.30 10.25
CA GLU A 39 -0.11 -12.51 9.33
C GLU A 39 -0.86 -12.23 8.01
N ARG A 40 -1.39 -13.27 7.35
CA ARG A 40 -2.19 -13.12 6.13
C ARG A 40 -3.44 -12.26 6.33
N LYS A 41 -4.05 -12.31 7.52
CA LYS A 41 -5.20 -11.46 7.84
C LYS A 41 -4.76 -10.00 8.01
N ALA A 42 -3.65 -9.76 8.70
CA ALA A 42 -3.05 -8.44 8.83
C ALA A 42 -2.69 -7.83 7.48
N GLU A 43 -2.05 -8.61 6.59
CA GLU A 43 -1.74 -8.21 5.21
C GLU A 43 -2.99 -7.78 4.44
N ARG A 44 -4.06 -8.59 4.49
CA ARG A 44 -5.32 -8.23 3.84
C ARG A 44 -5.92 -6.94 4.39
N MET A 45 -5.95 -6.78 5.72
CA MET A 45 -6.47 -5.56 6.36
C MET A 45 -5.65 -4.33 5.94
N VAL A 46 -4.32 -4.40 5.99
CA VAL A 46 -3.44 -3.29 5.59
C VAL A 46 -3.63 -2.96 4.11
N LYS A 47 -3.76 -3.98 3.25
CA LYS A 47 -4.01 -3.78 1.83
C LYS A 47 -5.33 -3.05 1.59
N GLU A 48 -6.43 -3.54 2.18
CA GLU A 48 -7.75 -2.97 1.99
C GLU A 48 -7.84 -1.53 2.53
N GLU A 49 -7.35 -1.28 3.74
CA GLU A 49 -7.36 0.07 4.32
C GLU A 49 -6.41 1.02 3.58
N GLY A 50 -5.25 0.52 3.14
CA GLY A 50 -4.32 1.29 2.31
C GLY A 50 -4.90 1.68 0.96
N GLU A 51 -5.57 0.75 0.28
CA GLU A 51 -6.25 1.01 -1.00
C GLU A 51 -7.44 1.97 -0.82
N ARG A 52 -8.20 1.86 0.27
CA ARG A 52 -9.25 2.84 0.62
C ARG A 52 -8.67 4.23 0.90
N LEU A 53 -7.56 4.32 1.64
CA LEU A 53 -6.87 5.58 1.88
C LEU A 53 -6.42 6.20 0.56
N ILE A 54 -5.80 5.41 -0.33
CA ILE A 54 -5.37 5.90 -1.64
C ILE A 54 -6.55 6.41 -2.45
N ALA A 55 -7.67 5.68 -2.51
CA ALA A 55 -8.87 6.14 -3.22
C ALA A 55 -9.39 7.48 -2.66
N LYS A 56 -9.36 7.66 -1.34
CA LYS A 56 -9.70 8.94 -0.70
C LYS A 56 -8.72 10.04 -1.09
N LEU A 57 -7.42 9.77 -1.11
CA LEU A 57 -6.40 10.74 -1.53
C LEU A 57 -6.57 11.14 -3.01
N GLN A 58 -6.85 10.18 -3.90
CA GLN A 58 -7.08 10.41 -5.32
C GLN A 58 -8.39 11.18 -5.62
N SER A 59 -9.31 11.26 -4.67
CA SER A 59 -10.51 12.13 -4.76
C SER A 59 -10.21 13.62 -4.51
N LEU A 60 -9.03 13.94 -3.97
CA LEU A 60 -8.60 15.30 -3.74
C LEU A 60 -7.95 15.88 -5.01
N PRO A 61 -8.05 17.20 -5.26
CA PRO A 61 -7.45 17.85 -6.42
C PRO A 61 -5.92 18.04 -6.27
N THR A 62 -5.25 17.17 -5.51
CA THR A 62 -3.83 17.29 -5.19
C THR A 62 -3.25 15.93 -4.84
N ASP A 63 -1.92 15.83 -4.80
CA ASP A 63 -1.16 14.62 -4.42
C ASP A 63 -0.56 14.81 -3.02
N PRO A 64 -1.29 14.47 -1.93
CA PRO A 64 -0.91 14.88 -0.57
C PRO A 64 0.30 14.12 -0.04
N VAL A 65 0.61 12.95 -0.61
CA VAL A 65 1.71 12.08 -0.19
C VAL A 65 2.88 12.08 -1.16
N GLY A 66 2.77 12.82 -2.28
CA GLY A 66 3.87 13.13 -3.19
C GLY A 66 4.30 11.99 -4.10
N PHE A 67 3.39 11.15 -4.59
CA PHE A 67 3.68 10.14 -5.61
C PHE A 67 4.38 10.74 -6.85
N GLY A 68 3.96 11.92 -7.29
CA GLY A 68 4.52 12.63 -8.45
C GLY A 68 5.98 13.00 -8.26
N ARG A 69 6.44 13.18 -7.01
CA ARG A 69 7.87 13.44 -6.72
C ARG A 69 8.74 12.27 -7.16
N LYS A 70 8.32 11.03 -6.90
CA LYS A 70 9.05 9.83 -7.32
C LYS A 70 9.10 9.74 -8.84
N LEU A 71 7.96 9.98 -9.50
CA LEU A 71 7.88 9.98 -10.96
C LEU A 71 8.83 11.02 -11.58
N ARG A 72 8.85 12.24 -11.03
CA ARG A 72 9.78 13.30 -11.47
C ARG A 72 11.25 12.92 -11.33
N ILE A 73 11.62 12.21 -10.26
CA ILE A 73 13.01 11.79 -10.00
C ILE A 73 13.43 10.69 -10.99
N PHE A 74 12.60 9.65 -11.16
CA PHE A 74 12.96 8.48 -11.96
C PHE A 74 12.70 8.66 -13.47
N TYR A 75 11.74 9.51 -13.83
CA TYR A 75 11.29 9.72 -15.22
C TYR A 75 11.20 11.22 -15.56
N PRO A 76 12.34 11.95 -15.52
CA PRO A 76 12.35 13.40 -15.68
C PRO A 76 11.97 13.87 -17.09
N ARG A 77 12.12 13.02 -18.12
CA ARG A 77 11.75 13.37 -19.50
C ARG A 77 10.23 13.32 -19.68
N GLU A 78 9.63 12.23 -19.21
CA GLU A 78 8.19 11.99 -19.21
C GLU A 78 7.48 13.04 -18.37
N TRP A 79 8.02 13.33 -17.17
CA TRP A 79 7.49 14.35 -16.25
C TRP A 79 7.31 15.72 -16.91
N LYS A 80 8.24 16.15 -17.79
CA LYS A 80 8.17 17.46 -18.46
C LYS A 80 6.94 17.62 -19.35
N THR A 81 6.42 16.52 -19.87
CA THR A 81 5.27 16.50 -20.78
C THR A 81 4.01 15.96 -20.11
N LEU A 82 4.11 15.54 -18.85
CA LEU A 82 3.05 14.88 -18.12
C LEU A 82 2.17 15.91 -17.41
N ASP A 83 0.86 15.82 -17.63
CA ASP A 83 -0.13 16.50 -16.82
C ASP A 83 -0.46 15.65 -15.57
N TRP A 84 0.31 15.86 -14.50
CA TRP A 84 0.20 15.06 -13.28
C TRP A 84 -1.15 15.23 -12.58
N GLU A 85 -1.69 16.46 -12.56
CA GLU A 85 -2.98 16.75 -11.93
C GLU A 85 -4.12 15.99 -12.59
N ARG A 86 -4.06 15.81 -13.92
CA ARG A 86 -5.04 15.02 -14.68
C ARG A 86 -4.85 13.51 -14.52
N ILE A 87 -3.60 13.04 -14.38
CA ILE A 87 -3.28 11.60 -14.41
C ILE A 87 -3.34 10.96 -13.02
N TYR A 88 -2.97 11.71 -11.97
CA TYR A 88 -2.94 11.20 -10.60
C TYR A 88 -4.26 10.56 -10.14
N PRO A 89 -5.45 11.16 -10.39
CA PRO A 89 -6.73 10.57 -9.97
C PRO A 89 -7.02 9.21 -10.60
N GLU A 90 -6.49 8.95 -11.80
CA GLU A 90 -6.69 7.68 -12.55
C GLU A 90 -5.51 6.71 -12.41
N ALA A 91 -4.44 7.10 -11.70
CA ALA A 91 -3.25 6.27 -11.56
C ALA A 91 -3.57 4.96 -10.80
N LYS A 92 -3.07 3.82 -11.29
CA LYS A 92 -3.24 2.54 -10.61
C LYS A 92 -2.20 2.43 -9.50
N ILE A 93 -2.62 2.58 -8.25
CA ILE A 93 -1.75 2.48 -7.09
C ILE A 93 -2.23 1.29 -6.24
N THR A 94 -1.36 0.32 -6.01
CA THR A 94 -1.68 -0.90 -5.26
C THR A 94 -0.79 -1.05 -4.05
N VAL A 95 -1.34 -1.57 -2.96
CA VAL A 95 -0.59 -1.85 -1.72
C VAL A 95 -0.24 -3.33 -1.67
N ASN A 96 1.03 -3.62 -1.42
CA ASN A 96 1.55 -4.99 -1.29
C ASN A 96 2.26 -5.16 0.05
N PRO A 97 1.51 -5.41 1.14
CA PRO A 97 2.08 -5.59 2.46
C PRO A 97 2.57 -7.02 2.66
N SER A 98 3.69 -7.16 3.36
CA SER A 98 4.21 -8.40 3.92
C SER A 98 4.30 -8.20 5.43
N PHE A 99 3.60 -9.02 6.20
CA PHE A 99 3.53 -8.87 7.66
C PHE A 99 4.22 -10.04 8.34
N THR A 100 5.15 -9.74 9.25
CA THR A 100 5.88 -10.74 10.05
C THR A 100 5.68 -10.46 11.53
N ILE A 101 5.13 -11.45 12.23
CA ILE A 101 5.06 -11.50 13.68
C ILE A 101 6.38 -12.09 14.18
N THR A 102 7.14 -11.32 14.96
CA THR A 102 8.42 -11.79 15.53
C THR A 102 8.24 -12.39 16.92
N GLN A 103 7.24 -11.93 17.65
CA GLN A 103 6.95 -12.36 19.01
C GLN A 103 5.43 -12.35 19.26
N THR A 104 5.01 -13.23 20.15
CA THR A 104 3.66 -13.28 20.70
C THR A 104 3.77 -13.06 22.21
N GLY A 105 2.97 -12.19 22.79
CA GLY A 105 3.07 -11.85 24.20
C GLY A 105 1.72 -11.49 24.83
N LEU A 106 1.72 -11.47 26.15
CA LEU A 106 0.63 -10.95 26.98
C LEU A 106 0.76 -9.43 27.10
N PHE A 107 -0.34 -8.68 26.95
CA PHE A 107 -0.36 -7.29 27.42
C PHE A 107 -0.33 -7.34 28.95
N GLN A 108 0.71 -6.80 29.59
CA GLN A 108 0.78 -6.64 31.05
C GLN A 108 0.39 -5.22 31.45
#